data_AF-A0A6A4UAM1-F1
#
_entry.id   AF-A0A6A4UAM1-F1
#
_cell.length_a   1.000
_cell.length_b   1.000
_cell.length_c   1.000
_cell.angle_alpha   90.00
_cell.angle_beta   90.00
_cell.angle_gamma   90.00
#
_symmetry.space_group_name_H-M   'P 1'
#
loop_
_entity.id
_entity.type
_entity.pdbx_description
1 polymer ?
#
loop_
_entity_poly.entity_id
_entity_poly.type
_entity_poly.pdbx_seq_one_letter_code
_entity_poly.pdbx_strand_id
1 'polypeptide(L)'
;APALARMLGEAARKVSDGLRDLARLADRLDAAPRQRLARLADRLEALDRTRTTLGYAETLKRGYAVVRGDGVVVTSKAGAEKAAALEIEFRDGRLLVGGRAGKRVRGEGESGQGNLF
;
A
#
# COMPACT_ATOMS: atom_id res chain seq x y z
N ALA A 1 -16.72 -65.78 23.12
CA ALA A 1 -16.45 -65.84 21.67
C ALA A 1 -15.26 -64.94 21.31
N PRO A 2 -14.08 -65.51 21.00
CA PRO A 2 -12.82 -64.75 20.80
C PRO A 2 -12.80 -63.86 19.54
N ALA A 3 -13.64 -64.14 18.54
CA ALA A 3 -13.69 -63.38 17.28
C ALA A 3 -14.24 -61.95 17.48
N LEU A 4 -15.29 -61.78 18.29
CA LEU A 4 -15.89 -60.48 18.58
C LEU A 4 -14.89 -59.54 19.26
N ALA A 5 -14.14 -60.05 20.24
CA ALA A 5 -13.13 -59.28 20.96
C ALA A 5 -12.00 -58.79 20.03
N ARG A 6 -11.60 -59.62 19.07
CA ARG A 6 -10.61 -59.24 18.05
C ARG A 6 -11.13 -58.13 17.13
N MET A 7 -12.37 -58.26 16.64
CA MET A 7 -13.00 -57.23 15.79
C MET A 7 -13.10 -55.88 16.50
N LEU A 8 -13.51 -55.87 17.78
CA LEU A 8 -13.56 -54.64 18.58
C LEU A 8 -12.17 -54.02 18.78
N GLY A 9 -11.14 -54.83 19.02
CA GLY A 9 -9.76 -54.36 19.13
C GLY A 9 -9.17 -53.82 17.81
N GLU A 10 -9.55 -54.41 16.67
CA GLU A 10 -9.18 -53.89 15.34
C GLU A 10 -9.91 -52.58 15.01
N ALA A 11 -11.20 -52.46 15.36
CA ALA A 11 -11.97 -51.23 15.22
C ALA A 11 -11.40 -50.10 16.09
N ALA A 12 -11.07 -50.39 17.35
CA ALA A 12 -10.46 -49.41 18.26
C ALA A 12 -9.11 -48.89 17.75
N ARG A 13 -8.28 -49.77 17.17
CA ARG A 13 -7.01 -49.38 16.54
C ARG A 13 -7.24 -48.45 15.35
N LYS A 14 -8.15 -48.80 14.44
CA LYS A 14 -8.49 -47.95 13.28
C LYS A 14 -8.97 -46.55 13.70
N VAL A 15 -9.80 -46.46 14.74
CA VAL A 15 -10.24 -45.16 15.27
C VAL A 15 -9.05 -44.38 15.83
N SER A 16 -8.19 -45.02 16.63
CA SER A 16 -7.01 -44.35 17.17
C SER A 16 -6.06 -43.86 16.08
N ASP A 17 -5.86 -44.63 15.02
CA ASP A 17 -4.99 -44.24 13.90
C ASP A 17 -5.61 -43.07 13.12
N GLY A 18 -6.92 -43.14 12.84
CA GLY A 18 -7.65 -42.06 12.17
C GLY A 18 -7.63 -40.74 12.95
N LEU A 19 -7.74 -40.80 14.28
CA LEU A 19 -7.64 -39.59 15.13
C LEU A 19 -6.23 -38.98 15.09
N ARG A 20 -5.17 -39.79 15.05
CA ARG A 20 -3.79 -39.29 14.92
C ARG A 20 -3.55 -38.63 13.57
N ASP A 21 -4.07 -39.22 12.51
CA ASP A 21 -3.93 -38.65 11.16
C ASP A 21 -4.74 -37.36 11.01
N LEU A 22 -5.95 -37.31 11.57
CA LEU A 22 -6.76 -36.10 11.60
C LEU A 22 -6.06 -34.97 12.36
N ALA A 23 -5.47 -35.25 13.53
CA ALA A 23 -4.72 -34.26 14.30
C ALA A 23 -3.54 -33.69 13.49
N ARG A 24 -2.77 -34.56 12.82
CA ARG A 24 -1.66 -34.11 11.95
C ARG A 24 -2.13 -33.24 10.78
N LEU A 25 -3.27 -33.56 10.18
CA LEU A 25 -3.84 -32.75 9.10
C LEU A 25 -4.34 -31.41 9.61
N ALA A 26 -4.97 -31.37 10.80
CA ALA A 26 -5.42 -30.14 11.44
C ALA A 26 -4.23 -29.22 11.75
N ASP A 27 -3.15 -29.73 12.35
CA ASP A 27 -1.95 -28.94 12.64
C ASP A 27 -1.34 -28.31 11.37
N ARG A 28 -1.31 -29.08 10.28
CA ARG A 28 -0.82 -28.58 8.98
C ARG A 28 -1.76 -27.55 8.37
N LEU A 29 -3.07 -27.75 8.49
CA LEU A 29 -4.08 -26.82 8.01
C LEU A 29 -4.01 -25.50 8.78
N ASP A 30 -3.71 -25.51 10.08
CA ASP A 30 -3.56 -24.29 10.88
C ASP A 30 -2.24 -23.55 10.57
N ALA A 31 -1.17 -24.28 10.28
CA ALA A 31 0.14 -23.69 10.00
C ALA A 31 0.23 -23.09 8.58
N ALA A 32 -0.36 -23.73 7.58
CA ALA A 32 -0.18 -23.34 6.17
C ALA A 32 -0.71 -21.92 5.82
N PRO A 33 -1.90 -21.49 6.27
CA PRO A 33 -2.41 -20.14 6.03
C PRO A 33 -1.54 -19.08 6.68
N ARG A 34 -1.08 -19.30 7.92
CA ARG A 34 -0.19 -18.35 8.63
C ARG A 34 1.10 -18.14 7.85
N GLN A 35 1.74 -19.22 7.39
CA GLN A 35 2.96 -19.12 6.60
C GLN A 35 2.72 -18.43 5.25
N ARG A 36 1.57 -18.69 4.61
CA ARG A 36 1.21 -18.05 3.34
C ARG A 36 0.98 -16.54 3.52
N LEU A 37 0.27 -16.13 4.56
CA LEU A 37 0.02 -14.72 4.86
C LEU A 37 1.33 -13.98 5.19
N ALA A 38 2.21 -14.58 5.99
CA ALA A 38 3.53 -14.00 6.29
C ALA A 38 4.34 -13.72 5.01
N ARG A 39 4.44 -14.71 4.11
CA ARG A 39 5.16 -14.53 2.83
C ARG A 39 4.55 -13.44 1.95
N LEU A 40 3.22 -13.29 1.96
CA LEU A 40 2.54 -12.23 1.21
C LEU A 40 2.82 -10.85 1.81
N ALA A 41 2.82 -10.74 3.14
CA ALA A 41 3.19 -9.52 3.85
C ALA A 41 4.63 -9.11 3.55
N ASP A 42 5.58 -10.04 3.64
CA ASP A 42 7.00 -9.79 3.33
C ASP A 42 7.18 -9.28 1.88
N ARG A 43 6.44 -9.86 0.94
CA ARG A 43 6.47 -9.45 -0.47
C ARG A 43 5.89 -8.04 -0.67
N LEU A 44 4.80 -7.71 0.02
CA LEU A 44 4.22 -6.36 -0.02
C LEU A 44 5.18 -5.33 0.59
N GLU A 45 5.82 -5.64 1.71
CA GLU A 45 6.79 -4.76 2.36
C GLU A 45 8.04 -4.56 1.49
N ALA A 46 8.53 -5.62 0.85
CA ALA A 46 9.65 -5.52 -0.10
C ALA A 46 9.28 -4.61 -1.29
N LEU A 47 8.08 -4.78 -1.85
CA LEU A 47 7.58 -3.93 -2.93
C LEU A 47 7.42 -2.46 -2.47
N ASP A 48 6.95 -2.24 -1.25
CA ASP A 48 6.78 -0.90 -0.70
C ASP A 48 8.12 -0.20 -0.44
N ARG A 49 9.12 -0.94 0.05
CA ARG A 49 10.50 -0.44 0.15
C ARG A 49 11.08 -0.11 -1.22
N THR A 50 10.91 -0.98 -2.22
CA THR A 50 11.33 -0.68 -3.60
C THR A 50 10.60 0.54 -4.16
N ARG A 51 9.30 0.67 -3.91
CA ARG A 51 8.50 1.84 -4.29
C ARG A 51 8.99 3.10 -3.59
N THR A 52 9.44 3.02 -2.35
CA THR A 52 9.97 4.17 -1.59
C THR A 52 11.34 4.57 -2.14
N THR A 53 12.22 3.61 -2.42
CA THR A 53 13.57 3.87 -2.95
C THR A 53 13.55 4.40 -4.39
N LEU A 54 12.62 3.90 -5.22
CA LEU A 54 12.42 4.36 -6.60
C LEU A 54 11.35 5.46 -6.70
N GLY A 55 10.72 5.79 -5.59
CA GLY A 55 9.65 6.77 -5.50
C GLY A 55 10.24 8.15 -5.53
N TYR A 56 9.93 8.87 -6.60
CA TYR A 56 10.17 10.30 -6.81
C TYR A 56 9.91 11.20 -5.56
N ALA A 57 9.11 10.75 -4.58
CA ALA A 57 8.90 11.42 -3.30
C ALA A 57 10.17 11.54 -2.43
N GLU A 58 11.10 10.59 -2.48
CA GLU A 58 12.34 10.68 -1.68
C GLU A 58 13.35 11.68 -2.28
N THR A 59 13.37 11.87 -3.61
CA THR A 59 14.11 12.98 -4.22
C THR A 59 13.49 14.33 -3.87
N LEU A 60 12.16 14.43 -3.81
CA LEU A 60 11.47 15.63 -3.33
C LEU A 60 11.81 15.97 -1.86
N LYS A 61 11.87 14.97 -0.98
CA LYS A 61 12.23 15.18 0.44
C LYS A 61 13.67 15.60 0.64
N ARG A 62 14.58 15.21 -0.26
CA ARG A 62 16.00 15.61 -0.27
C ARG A 62 16.25 17.03 -0.80
N GLY A 63 15.18 17.76 -1.17
CA GLY A 63 15.27 19.15 -1.62
C GLY A 63 15.34 19.33 -3.14
N TYR A 64 15.10 18.27 -3.92
CA TYR A 64 14.91 18.38 -5.36
C TYR A 64 13.44 18.70 -5.68
N ALA A 65 13.18 19.24 -6.87
CA ALA A 65 11.83 19.48 -7.38
C ALA A 65 11.74 18.90 -8.81
N VAL A 66 10.60 18.36 -9.25
CA VAL A 66 10.39 18.13 -10.70
C VAL A 66 9.52 19.17 -11.32
N VAL A 67 9.97 19.51 -12.51
CA VAL A 67 9.28 20.37 -13.42
C VAL A 67 8.38 19.51 -14.29
N ARG A 68 7.11 19.89 -14.36
CA ARG A 68 6.12 19.36 -15.30
C ARG A 68 5.79 20.45 -16.30
N GLY A 69 5.73 20.08 -17.57
CA GLY A 69 5.21 20.90 -18.66
C GLY A 69 3.95 20.24 -19.18
N ASP A 70 2.83 20.97 -19.20
CA ASP A 70 1.55 20.49 -19.73
C ASP A 70 1.11 19.13 -19.13
N GLY A 71 1.39 18.93 -17.83
CA GLY A 71 1.05 17.72 -17.08
C GLY A 71 2.10 16.59 -17.12
N VAL A 72 3.10 16.68 -17.99
CA VAL A 72 4.14 15.65 -18.16
C VAL A 72 5.46 16.09 -17.53
N VAL A 73 6.24 15.16 -16.95
CA VAL A 73 7.55 15.51 -16.37
C VAL A 73 8.52 15.91 -17.48
N VAL A 74 9.16 17.07 -17.31
CA VAL A 74 10.13 17.61 -18.24
C VAL A 74 11.50 17.64 -17.58
N THR A 75 12.50 17.08 -18.25
CA THR A 75 13.85 16.90 -17.70
C THR A 75 14.91 17.78 -18.38
N SER A 76 14.53 18.60 -19.37
CA SER A 76 15.44 19.50 -20.09
C SER A 76 14.89 20.92 -20.18
N LYS A 77 15.79 21.91 -20.17
CA LYS A 77 15.43 23.34 -20.32
C LYS A 77 14.65 23.60 -21.61
N ALA A 78 15.12 23.06 -22.74
CA ALA A 78 14.46 23.25 -24.03
C ALA A 78 13.06 22.60 -24.10
N GLY A 79 12.84 21.50 -23.37
CA GLY A 79 11.51 20.92 -23.21
C GLY A 79 10.61 21.81 -22.37
N ALA A 80 11.16 22.43 -21.32
CA ALA A 80 10.40 23.28 -20.40
C ALA A 80 10.00 24.61 -21.08
N GLU A 81 10.88 25.18 -21.89
CA GLU A 81 10.60 26.40 -22.66
C GLU A 81 9.51 26.22 -23.73
N LYS A 82 9.27 24.99 -24.19
CA LYS A 82 8.23 24.68 -25.17
C LYS A 82 6.85 24.40 -24.55
N ALA A 83 6.81 24.15 -23.24
CA ALA A 83 5.57 23.83 -22.54
C ALA A 83 4.69 25.09 -22.41
N ALA A 84 3.38 24.95 -22.59
CA ALA A 84 2.45 26.07 -22.49
C ALA A 84 2.22 26.49 -21.03
N ALA A 85 2.23 25.53 -20.11
CA ALA A 85 2.21 25.77 -18.67
C ALA A 85 3.29 24.93 -17.98
N LEU A 86 4.00 25.56 -17.04
CA LEU A 86 4.97 24.88 -16.19
C LEU A 86 4.43 24.74 -14.77
N GLU A 87 4.66 23.59 -14.16
CA GLU A 87 4.41 23.32 -12.75
C GLU A 87 5.67 22.76 -12.12
N ILE A 88 6.03 23.26 -10.94
CA ILE A 88 7.11 22.72 -10.14
C ILE A 88 6.49 22.01 -8.94
N GLU A 89 6.69 20.70 -8.86
CA GLU A 89 6.23 19.87 -7.76
C GLU A 89 7.33 19.82 -6.69
N PHE A 90 6.96 20.23 -5.47
CA PHE A 90 7.75 20.14 -4.26
C PHE A 90 7.14 19.09 -3.32
N ARG A 91 7.85 18.76 -2.23
CA ARG A 91 7.37 17.81 -1.21
C ARG A 91 6.05 18.21 -0.55
N ASP A 92 5.74 19.50 -0.54
CA ASP A 92 4.64 20.14 0.19
C ASP A 92 3.55 20.72 -0.72
N GLY A 93 3.73 20.67 -2.04
CA GLY A 93 2.74 21.18 -2.98
C GLY A 93 3.26 21.38 -4.38
N ARG A 94 2.40 21.94 -5.24
CA ARG A 94 2.73 22.28 -6.64
C ARG A 94 2.68 23.78 -6.84
N LEU A 95 3.68 24.31 -7.54
CA LEU A 95 3.81 25.72 -7.89
C LEU A 95 3.67 25.89 -9.40
N LEU A 96 2.64 26.59 -9.85
CA LEU A 96 2.50 26.99 -11.26
C LEU A 96 3.50 28.11 -11.59
N VAL A 97 4.20 27.95 -12.71
CA VAL A 97 5.21 28.88 -13.25
C VAL A 97 4.78 29.30 -14.65
N GLY A 98 4.67 30.60 -14.89
CA GLY A 98 4.27 31.17 -16.19
C GLY A 98 2.78 31.46 -16.35
N GLY A 99 1.92 31.02 -15.43
CA GLY A 99 0.54 31.51 -15.31
C GLY A 99 0.49 32.73 -14.39
N ARG A 100 -0.07 33.85 -14.86
CA ARG A 100 -0.37 35.06 -14.07
C ARG A 100 -0.83 34.65 -12.67
N ALA A 101 -0.11 35.11 -11.64
CA ALA A 101 -0.30 34.73 -10.23
C ALA A 101 -1.80 34.55 -9.90
N GLY A 102 -2.23 33.29 -9.89
CA GLY A 102 -3.56 32.91 -9.46
C GLY A 102 -3.65 33.23 -7.97
N LYS A 103 -4.36 34.33 -7.68
CA LYS A 103 -4.83 34.78 -6.38
C LYS A 103 -4.76 33.67 -5.33
N ARG A 104 -3.88 33.85 -4.33
CA ARG A 104 -3.99 33.12 -3.06
C ARG A 104 -5.46 33.17 -2.66
N VAL A 105 -6.11 32.00 -2.54
CA VAL A 105 -7.31 31.91 -1.72
C VAL A 105 -6.81 32.08 -0.30
N ARG A 106 -6.70 33.35 0.09
CA ARG A 106 -6.55 33.77 1.47
C ARG A 106 -7.87 33.37 2.13
N GLY A 107 -7.85 32.26 2.86
CA GLY A 107 -8.85 32.03 3.89
C GLY A 107 -8.62 33.08 4.95
N GLU A 108 -9.24 34.23 4.80
CA GLU A 108 -9.35 35.23 5.84
C GLU A 108 -10.82 35.53 6.02
N GLY A 109 -11.23 35.47 7.28
CA GLY A 109 -12.59 35.70 7.69
C GLY A 109 -13.04 37.11 7.31
N GLU A 110 -14.25 37.17 6.79
CA GLU A 110 -15.12 38.32 6.87
C GLU A 110 -16.43 37.75 7.42
N SER A 111 -16.68 38.02 8.69
CA SER A 111 -17.34 39.22 9.20
C SER A 111 -18.80 38.86 9.43
N GLY A 112 -19.17 38.95 10.71
CA GLY A 112 -20.52 38.70 11.19
C GLY A 112 -21.50 39.51 10.38
N GLN A 113 -22.29 38.78 9.59
CA GLN A 113 -23.47 39.28 8.91
C GLN A 113 -24.38 39.92 9.96
N GLY A 114 -24.65 41.21 9.77
CA GLY A 114 -25.42 42.04 10.69
C GLY A 114 -26.80 41.44 10.99
N ASN A 115 -27.10 41.36 12.28
CA ASN A 115 -28.46 41.17 12.77
C ASN A 115 -29.23 42.48 12.58
N LEU A 116 -30.23 42.47 11.70
CA LEU A 116 -31.26 43.51 11.59
C LEU A 116 -32.61 42.89 11.92
N PHE A 117 -32.79 42.51 13.18
CA PHE A 117 -34.06 42.33 13.88
C PHE A 117 -33.80 42.53 15.39
#